data_AF-A0A1A8ZK33-F1
#
_entry.id   AF-A0A1A8ZK33-F1
#
_cell.length_a   1.000
_cell.length_b   1.000
_cell.length_c   1.000
_cell.angle_alpha   90.00
_cell.angle_beta   90.00
_cell.angle_gamma   90.00
#
_symmetry.space_group_name_H-M   'P 1'
#
loop_
_entity.id
_entity.type
_entity.pdbx_description
1 polymer ?
#
loop_
_entity_poly.entity_id
_entity_poly.type
_entity_poly.pdbx_seq_one_letter_code
_entity_poly.pdbx_strand_id
1 'polypeptide(L)'
;MTPPGPPRGDASSSGADRRRPARAVTAADLPANATRPDPARADAPTAGPARRCPRPTKEQLAAAADKLLPDLLAPGLDVLFVGINPGLWSAATGWHFARPGNRFWPALHRGGFTPRLLHPSEQDELPALGLGITNMVARASARADELSAEELVTGAELLTGKVRRYRPRWVAVVGVTAYRIGFARPRAGFGPQPDRLGPARLWVLPNPSGLNAHFTAESLGAAFGELRAAAGAAR
;
A
#
# COMPACT_ATOMS: atom_id res chain seq x y z
N MET A 1 -67.94 17.70 -34.77
CA MET A 1 -68.08 16.24 -34.62
C MET A 1 -66.96 15.78 -33.70
N THR A 2 -67.30 15.52 -32.45
CA THR A 2 -66.35 15.16 -31.37
C THR A 2 -66.59 13.68 -31.03
N PRO A 3 -65.59 12.80 -31.14
CA PRO A 3 -65.76 11.42 -30.68
C PRO A 3 -65.61 11.30 -29.15
N PRO A 4 -66.31 10.32 -28.54
CA PRO A 4 -66.49 10.21 -27.08
C PRO A 4 -65.28 9.63 -26.37
N GLY A 5 -65.07 10.06 -25.13
CA GLY A 5 -64.05 9.53 -24.23
C GLY A 5 -64.40 8.11 -23.74
N PRO A 6 -63.39 7.24 -23.51
CA PRO A 6 -63.61 5.92 -22.94
C PRO A 6 -63.83 5.96 -21.41
N PRO A 7 -64.52 4.94 -20.85
CA PRO A 7 -65.07 4.95 -19.50
C PRO A 7 -64.06 4.57 -18.40
N ARG A 8 -64.46 4.91 -17.18
CA ARG A 8 -63.79 4.62 -15.89
C ARG A 8 -63.69 3.11 -15.66
N GLY A 9 -62.51 2.66 -15.24
CA GLY A 9 -62.24 1.33 -14.71
C GLY A 9 -61.66 1.42 -13.30
N ASP A 10 -62.01 0.41 -12.51
CA ASP A 10 -62.13 0.44 -11.05
C ASP A 10 -60.83 0.47 -10.25
N ALA A 11 -61.04 0.91 -9.00
CA ALA A 11 -60.11 0.84 -7.89
C ALA A 11 -59.57 -0.58 -7.68
N SER A 12 -58.27 -0.68 -7.49
CA SER A 12 -57.65 -1.77 -6.74
C SER A 12 -56.46 -1.23 -5.94
N SER A 13 -56.44 -1.71 -4.71
CA SER A 13 -55.85 -1.14 -3.51
C SER A 13 -54.35 -1.39 -3.36
N SER A 14 -53.67 -0.39 -2.80
CA SER A 14 -52.74 -0.47 -1.67
C SER A 14 -51.85 -1.72 -1.56
N GLY A 15 -50.55 -1.54 -1.81
CA GLY A 15 -49.51 -2.49 -1.44
C GLY A 15 -48.12 -1.85 -1.42
N ALA A 16 -47.92 -0.83 -0.58
CA ALA A 16 -46.60 -0.26 -0.33
C ALA A 16 -45.77 -1.24 0.53
N ASP A 17 -44.92 -2.04 -0.13
CA ASP A 17 -43.90 -2.88 0.49
C ASP A 17 -42.81 -2.01 1.14
N ARG A 18 -43.08 -1.59 2.38
CA ARG A 18 -42.09 -0.94 3.25
C ARG A 18 -41.16 -2.01 3.79
N ARG A 19 -40.07 -2.23 3.07
CA ARG A 19 -38.90 -2.97 3.55
C ARG A 19 -38.44 -2.39 4.89
N ARG A 20 -38.43 -3.24 5.90
CA ARG A 20 -37.84 -2.99 7.23
C ARG A 20 -36.36 -2.64 7.07
N PRO A 21 -35.85 -1.59 7.75
CA PRO A 21 -34.42 -1.37 7.84
C PRO A 21 -33.76 -2.43 8.74
N ALA A 22 -32.59 -2.92 8.31
CA ALA A 22 -31.74 -3.83 9.06
C ALA A 22 -31.29 -3.18 10.38
N ARG A 23 -31.40 -3.94 11.47
CA ARG A 23 -31.09 -3.52 12.83
C ARG A 23 -29.57 -3.52 13.01
N ALA A 24 -29.02 -2.41 13.49
CA ALA A 24 -27.62 -2.28 13.89
C ALA A 24 -27.31 -3.22 15.06
N VAL A 25 -26.21 -3.98 14.95
CA VAL A 25 -25.70 -4.83 16.03
C VAL A 25 -24.71 -4.00 16.85
N THR A 26 -25.07 -3.69 18.09
CA THR A 26 -24.22 -2.98 19.06
C THR A 26 -23.48 -3.96 19.97
N ALA A 27 -22.26 -3.59 20.35
CA ALA A 27 -21.34 -4.36 21.17
C ALA A 27 -21.81 -4.49 22.63
N ALA A 28 -22.68 -5.46 22.91
CA ALA A 28 -22.97 -5.95 24.27
C ALA A 28 -23.75 -7.26 24.19
N ASP A 29 -23.11 -8.35 23.75
CA ASP A 29 -23.60 -9.74 23.92
C ASP A 29 -22.45 -10.73 23.66
N LEU A 30 -21.52 -10.84 24.62
CA LEU A 30 -20.50 -11.89 24.64
C LEU A 30 -20.76 -12.83 25.83
N PRO A 31 -20.94 -14.14 25.63
CA PRO A 31 -20.98 -15.08 26.74
C PRO A 31 -19.56 -15.37 27.24
N ALA A 32 -19.37 -15.23 28.55
CA ALA A 32 -18.21 -15.74 29.26
C ALA A 32 -18.26 -17.27 29.30
N ASN A 33 -17.24 -17.94 28.75
CA ASN A 33 -16.95 -19.29 29.19
C ASN A 33 -15.43 -19.52 29.22
N ALA A 34 -14.94 -19.81 30.42
CA ALA A 34 -13.56 -20.16 30.70
C ALA A 34 -13.39 -21.66 30.49
N THR A 35 -12.47 -22.06 29.62
CA THR A 35 -11.99 -23.44 29.54
C THR A 35 -10.46 -23.40 29.55
N ARG A 36 -9.86 -24.06 30.54
CA ARG A 36 -8.40 -24.17 30.71
C ARG A 36 -7.81 -25.02 29.57
N PRO A 37 -6.63 -24.67 29.01
CA PRO A 37 -5.97 -25.55 28.05
C PRO A 37 -5.12 -26.63 28.75
N ASP A 38 -5.22 -27.83 28.21
CA ASP A 38 -4.48 -29.06 28.52
C ASP A 38 -3.01 -28.96 28.03
N PRO A 39 -1.97 -29.34 28.81
CA PRO A 39 -0.59 -29.13 28.43
C PRO A 39 0.00 -30.37 27.74
N ALA A 40 -0.27 -30.57 26.45
CA ALA A 40 0.55 -31.47 25.63
C ALA A 40 0.41 -31.21 24.13
N ARG A 41 1.58 -31.02 23.48
CA ARG A 41 1.85 -31.04 22.03
C ARG A 41 1.58 -29.74 21.25
N ALA A 42 2.66 -29.03 20.95
CA ALA A 42 3.14 -28.90 19.57
C ALA A 42 4.53 -28.25 19.58
N ASP A 43 5.53 -29.03 19.15
CA ASP A 43 6.79 -28.49 18.65
C ASP A 43 6.47 -27.49 17.53
N ALA A 44 6.62 -26.20 17.83
CA ALA A 44 6.60 -25.17 16.82
C ALA A 44 7.85 -25.34 15.92
N PRO A 45 7.73 -25.22 14.60
CA PRO A 45 8.90 -25.30 13.73
C PRO A 45 9.81 -24.12 14.03
N THR A 46 11.00 -24.44 14.54
CA THR A 46 12.08 -23.49 14.81
C THR A 46 12.41 -22.73 13.52
N ALA A 47 12.06 -21.46 13.47
CA ALA A 47 12.47 -20.55 12.40
C ALA A 47 13.99 -20.61 12.25
N GLY A 48 14.48 -20.93 11.04
CA GLY A 48 15.89 -20.92 10.71
C GLY A 48 16.53 -19.54 10.98
N PRO A 49 17.87 -19.46 11.08
CA PRO A 49 18.54 -18.25 11.54
C PRO A 49 18.30 -17.12 10.54
N ALA A 50 17.36 -16.21 10.88
CA ALA A 50 17.23 -14.94 10.20
C ALA A 50 18.62 -14.28 10.21
N ARG A 51 19.18 -14.02 9.03
CA ARG A 51 20.44 -13.27 8.89
C ARG A 51 20.28 -11.98 9.70
N ARG A 52 20.92 -11.93 10.88
CA ARG A 52 20.85 -10.77 11.77
C ARG A 52 21.61 -9.65 11.08
N CYS A 53 20.89 -8.81 10.35
CA CYS A 53 21.47 -7.63 9.77
C CYS A 53 21.79 -6.66 10.92
N PRO A 54 23.05 -6.25 11.10
CA PRO A 54 23.43 -5.42 12.23
C PRO A 54 22.70 -4.08 12.15
N ARG A 55 22.17 -3.67 13.30
CA ARG A 55 21.52 -2.36 13.47
C ARG A 55 22.56 -1.26 13.19
N PRO A 56 22.29 -0.30 12.29
CA PRO A 56 23.18 0.83 12.07
C PRO A 56 23.43 1.61 13.37
N THR A 57 24.68 2.03 13.57
CA THR A 57 25.05 2.94 14.67
C THR A 57 24.53 4.36 14.41
N LYS A 58 24.58 5.23 15.42
CA LYS A 58 24.16 6.63 15.25
C LYS A 58 25.03 7.36 14.22
N GLU A 59 26.33 7.07 14.22
CA GLU A 59 27.31 7.63 13.29
C GLU A 59 27.01 7.18 11.86
N GLN A 60 26.66 5.90 11.67
CA GLN A 60 26.27 5.37 10.36
C GLN A 60 24.98 5.99 9.84
N LEU A 61 24.00 6.27 10.72
CA LEU A 61 22.77 6.96 10.33
C LEU A 61 23.02 8.42 9.95
N ALA A 62 23.88 9.13 10.69
CA ALA A 62 24.27 10.50 10.36
C ALA A 62 25.00 10.55 9.01
N ALA A 63 25.95 9.64 8.78
CA ALA A 63 26.68 9.51 7.52
C ALA A 63 25.83 9.01 6.34
N ALA A 64 24.58 8.60 6.59
CA ALA A 64 23.66 8.14 5.55
C ALA A 64 22.77 9.24 4.98
N ALA A 65 22.79 10.46 5.54
CA ALA A 65 21.96 11.57 5.06
C ALA A 65 22.21 11.91 3.58
N ASP A 66 23.46 11.78 3.12
CA ASP A 66 23.86 12.08 1.74
C ASP A 66 23.91 10.84 0.84
N LYS A 67 23.52 9.66 1.35
CA LYS A 67 23.57 8.42 0.57
C LYS A 67 22.32 8.30 -0.30
N LEU A 68 22.55 7.93 -1.55
CA LEU A 68 21.50 7.49 -2.45
C LEU A 68 21.20 6.01 -2.22
N LEU A 69 19.92 5.66 -2.29
CA LEU A 69 19.46 4.27 -2.29
C LEU A 69 19.12 3.87 -3.73
N PRO A 70 19.83 2.90 -4.33
CA PRO A 70 19.56 2.46 -5.69
C PRO A 70 18.12 1.95 -5.87
N ASP A 71 17.53 2.26 -7.02
CA ASP A 71 16.20 1.74 -7.36
C ASP A 71 16.26 0.25 -7.69
N LEU A 72 15.18 -0.46 -7.39
CA LEU A 72 14.92 -1.81 -7.86
C LEU A 72 13.97 -1.73 -9.06
N LEU A 73 14.55 -1.69 -10.26
CA LEU A 73 13.82 -1.52 -11.51
C LEU A 73 14.17 -2.63 -12.50
N ALA A 74 13.15 -3.11 -13.21
CA ALA A 74 13.28 -3.95 -14.38
C ALA A 74 12.24 -3.51 -15.43
N PRO A 75 12.44 -3.82 -16.71
CA PRO A 75 11.41 -3.61 -17.73
C PRO A 75 10.17 -4.47 -17.45
N GLY A 76 8.98 -3.92 -17.69
CA GLY A 76 7.73 -4.71 -17.72
C GLY A 76 7.23 -5.23 -16.38
N LEU A 77 7.63 -4.61 -15.25
CA LEU A 77 7.11 -4.94 -13.92
C LEU A 77 5.58 -4.87 -13.87
N ASP A 78 4.96 -5.77 -13.10
CA ASP A 78 3.53 -5.71 -12.79
C ASP A 78 3.22 -4.50 -11.90
N VAL A 79 4.04 -4.27 -10.88
CA VAL A 79 3.88 -3.14 -9.94
C VAL A 79 5.24 -2.53 -9.60
N LEU A 80 5.36 -1.22 -9.79
CA LEU A 80 6.42 -0.40 -9.23
C LEU A 80 5.90 0.33 -7.99
N PHE A 81 6.40 -0.04 -6.81
CA PHE A 81 6.12 0.67 -5.56
C PHE A 81 7.01 1.92 -5.46
N VAL A 82 6.42 3.04 -5.06
CA VAL A 82 7.09 4.33 -4.96
C VAL A 82 6.97 4.81 -3.52
N GLY A 83 8.08 4.72 -2.78
CA GLY A 83 8.21 5.39 -1.50
C GLY A 83 8.34 6.91 -1.66
N ILE A 84 8.20 7.64 -0.56
CA ILE A 84 8.38 9.10 -0.58
C ILE A 84 9.86 9.42 -0.78
N ASN A 85 10.69 9.01 0.17
CA ASN A 85 12.14 9.11 0.12
C ASN A 85 12.77 8.06 1.06
N PRO A 86 14.07 7.75 0.91
CA PRO A 86 14.76 6.87 1.83
C PRO A 86 14.83 7.46 3.24
N GLY A 87 14.41 6.70 4.24
CA GLY A 87 14.76 7.03 5.63
C GLY A 87 16.25 6.77 5.89
N LEU A 88 16.87 7.44 6.86
CA LEU A 88 18.29 7.25 7.21
C LEU A 88 18.68 5.77 7.42
N TRP A 89 17.79 4.95 7.96
CA TRP A 89 18.05 3.51 8.12
C TRP A 89 18.15 2.78 6.78
N SER A 90 17.25 3.09 5.85
CA SER A 90 17.29 2.52 4.49
C SER A 90 18.53 3.00 3.73
N ALA A 91 18.89 4.27 3.86
CA ALA A 91 20.12 4.80 3.27
C ALA A 91 21.39 4.16 3.88
N ALA A 92 21.39 3.90 5.20
CA ALA A 92 22.53 3.26 5.88
C ALA A 92 22.70 1.78 5.51
N THR A 93 21.58 1.06 5.33
CA THR A 93 21.58 -0.39 5.05
C THR A 93 21.63 -0.72 3.56
N GLY A 94 21.26 0.23 2.69
CA GLY A 94 21.10 -0.03 1.26
C GLY A 94 19.81 -0.78 0.91
N TRP A 95 18.85 -0.87 1.84
CA TRP A 95 17.61 -1.62 1.64
C TRP A 95 16.36 -0.76 1.80
N HIS A 96 15.41 -0.93 0.88
CA HIS A 96 14.14 -0.22 0.89
C HIS A 96 13.29 -0.61 2.10
N PHE A 97 12.66 0.40 2.72
CA PHE A 97 11.76 0.23 3.87
C PHE A 97 12.34 -0.56 5.06
N ALA A 98 13.66 -0.47 5.29
CA ALA A 98 14.38 -1.36 6.20
C ALA A 98 14.28 -1.00 7.70
N ARG A 99 13.77 0.20 8.04
CA ARG A 99 13.65 0.62 9.45
C ARG A 99 12.75 -0.36 10.23
N PRO A 100 13.19 -0.86 11.40
CA PRO A 100 12.33 -1.65 12.27
C PRO A 100 11.00 -0.93 12.56
N GLY A 101 9.90 -1.68 12.45
CA GLY A 101 8.55 -1.14 12.59
C GLY A 101 7.96 -0.51 11.32
N ASN A 102 8.72 -0.39 10.22
CA ASN A 102 8.12 -0.16 8.90
C ASN A 102 7.33 -1.41 8.48
N ARG A 103 6.10 -1.20 7.99
CA ARG A 103 5.14 -2.26 7.70
C ARG A 103 5.06 -2.62 6.21
N PHE A 104 5.95 -2.10 5.36
CA PHE A 104 5.93 -2.36 3.92
C PHE A 104 6.06 -3.86 3.62
N TRP A 105 7.12 -4.50 4.10
CA TRP A 105 7.38 -5.92 3.87
C TRP A 105 6.26 -6.83 4.44
N PRO A 106 5.78 -6.62 5.68
CA PRO A 106 4.59 -7.31 6.17
C PRO A 106 3.33 -7.08 5.33
N ALA A 107 3.09 -5.86 4.85
CA ALA A 107 1.92 -5.54 4.03
C ALA A 107 2.03 -6.16 2.63
N LEU A 108 3.22 -6.17 2.04
CA LEU A 108 3.51 -6.78 0.75
C LEU A 108 3.19 -8.28 0.79
N HIS A 109 3.68 -8.99 1.82
CA HIS A 109 3.38 -10.40 2.00
C HIS A 109 1.90 -10.66 2.28
N ARG A 110 1.28 -9.93 3.22
CA ARG A 110 -0.15 -10.09 3.54
C ARG A 110 -1.07 -9.76 2.37
N GLY A 111 -0.68 -8.81 1.53
CA GLY A 111 -1.36 -8.49 0.28
C GLY A 111 -1.18 -9.54 -0.81
N GLY A 112 -0.39 -10.59 -0.56
CA GLY A 112 -0.18 -11.73 -1.45
C GLY A 112 0.86 -11.50 -2.55
N PHE A 113 1.62 -10.40 -2.52
CA PHE A 113 2.63 -10.11 -3.53
C PHE A 113 3.88 -10.99 -3.42
N THR A 114 4.16 -11.52 -2.23
CA THR A 114 5.29 -12.41 -1.99
C THR A 114 4.83 -13.71 -1.32
N PRO A 115 5.40 -14.87 -1.68
CA PRO A 115 4.97 -16.18 -1.17
C PRO A 115 5.28 -16.36 0.32
N ARG A 116 6.25 -15.60 0.84
CA ARG A 116 6.66 -15.54 2.25
C ARG A 116 6.95 -14.09 2.62
N LEU A 117 7.10 -13.84 3.93
CA LEU A 117 7.60 -12.56 4.42
C LEU A 117 9.10 -12.45 4.10
N LEU A 118 9.44 -11.59 3.14
CA LEU A 118 10.83 -11.25 2.82
C LEU A 118 11.38 -10.25 3.84
N HIS A 119 12.64 -10.44 4.22
CA HIS A 119 13.43 -9.43 4.91
C HIS A 119 13.89 -8.36 3.89
N PRO A 120 14.07 -7.08 4.27
CA PRO A 120 14.56 -6.04 3.36
C PRO A 120 15.85 -6.39 2.59
N SER A 121 16.74 -7.20 3.17
CA SER A 121 17.97 -7.65 2.51
C SER A 121 17.73 -8.63 1.36
N GLU A 122 16.52 -9.15 1.23
CA GLU A 122 16.08 -10.08 0.18
C GLU A 122 15.36 -9.32 -0.96
N GLN A 123 15.43 -7.98 -0.98
CA GLN A 123 14.73 -7.15 -1.95
C GLN A 123 15.06 -7.44 -3.41
N ASP A 124 16.23 -8.04 -3.68
CA ASP A 124 16.66 -8.40 -5.02
C ASP A 124 15.88 -9.60 -5.60
N GLU A 125 15.05 -10.28 -4.78
CA GLU A 125 14.07 -11.27 -5.26
C GLU A 125 12.87 -10.62 -5.96
N LEU A 126 12.57 -9.34 -5.69
CA LEU A 126 11.35 -8.67 -6.15
C LEU A 126 11.21 -8.59 -7.68
N PRO A 127 12.26 -8.26 -8.47
CA PRO A 127 12.12 -8.17 -9.92
C PRO A 127 11.68 -9.49 -10.57
N ALA A 128 12.12 -10.64 -10.03
CA ALA A 128 11.69 -11.96 -10.51
C ALA A 128 10.20 -12.24 -10.24
N LEU A 129 9.61 -11.55 -9.25
CA LEU A 129 8.18 -11.58 -8.93
C LEU A 129 7.38 -10.50 -9.70
N GLY A 130 8.02 -9.77 -10.62
CA GLY A 130 7.38 -8.67 -11.35
C GLY A 130 7.21 -7.40 -10.50
N LEU A 131 7.96 -7.25 -9.40
CA LEU A 131 7.84 -6.14 -8.46
C LEU A 131 9.10 -5.27 -8.46
N GLY A 132 8.92 -3.97 -8.31
CA GLY A 132 10.03 -3.02 -8.17
C GLY A 132 9.78 -2.01 -7.08
N ILE A 133 10.84 -1.32 -6.67
CA ILE A 133 10.81 -0.25 -5.67
C ILE A 133 11.68 0.92 -6.13
N THR A 134 11.13 2.13 -6.06
CA THR A 134 11.84 3.41 -6.20
C THR A 134 11.35 4.36 -5.12
N ASN A 135 11.99 5.52 -5.01
CA ASN A 135 11.43 6.66 -4.28
C ASN A 135 11.09 7.82 -5.22
N MET A 136 10.16 8.68 -4.80
CA MET A 136 9.82 9.93 -5.48
C MET A 136 10.98 10.92 -5.35
N VAL A 137 11.54 11.07 -4.15
CA VAL A 137 12.71 11.92 -3.88
C VAL A 137 13.90 11.03 -3.52
N ALA A 138 15.06 11.30 -4.13
CA ALA A 138 16.26 10.47 -3.99
C ALA A 138 17.01 10.73 -2.67
N ARG A 139 16.94 11.96 -2.15
CA ARG A 139 17.64 12.39 -0.93
C ARG A 139 17.10 11.68 0.30
N ALA A 140 18.00 11.16 1.14
CA ALA A 140 17.62 10.57 2.41
C ALA A 140 17.29 11.65 3.45
N SER A 141 16.33 11.36 4.33
CA SER A 141 16.01 12.24 5.47
C SER A 141 15.60 11.44 6.69
N ALA A 142 15.55 12.10 7.86
CA ALA A 142 15.06 11.45 9.07
C ALA A 142 13.54 11.26 9.00
N ARG A 143 12.83 12.22 8.41
CA ARG A 143 11.37 12.20 8.25
C ARG A 143 10.95 12.70 6.87
N ALA A 144 9.87 12.13 6.35
CA ALA A 144 9.33 12.48 5.04
C ALA A 144 8.68 13.88 4.97
N ASP A 145 8.32 14.47 6.11
CA ASP A 145 7.78 15.82 6.23
C ASP A 145 8.85 16.92 6.17
N GLU A 146 10.13 16.54 6.11
CA GLU A 146 11.27 17.44 5.86
C GLU A 146 11.47 17.74 4.37
N LEU A 147 10.66 17.14 3.48
CA LEU A 147 10.74 17.38 2.04
C LEU A 147 9.92 18.60 1.63
N SER A 148 10.52 19.45 0.79
CA SER A 148 9.79 20.59 0.23
C SER A 148 8.77 20.12 -0.83
N ALA A 149 7.78 20.97 -1.09
CA ALA A 149 6.83 20.71 -2.19
C ALA A 149 7.53 20.67 -3.55
N GLU A 150 8.55 21.50 -3.75
CA GLU A 150 9.37 21.54 -4.96
C GLU A 150 10.15 20.24 -5.18
N GLU A 151 10.71 19.66 -4.11
CA GLU A 151 11.38 18.35 -4.18
C GLU A 151 10.41 17.26 -4.63
N LEU A 152 9.18 17.26 -4.12
CA LEU A 152 8.15 16.27 -4.49
C LEU A 152 7.68 16.44 -5.93
N VAL A 153 7.49 17.68 -6.40
CA VAL A 153 7.12 17.98 -7.80
C VAL A 153 8.22 17.54 -8.75
N THR A 154 9.48 17.95 -8.49
CA THR A 154 10.64 17.53 -9.28
C THR A 154 10.79 16.01 -9.27
N GLY A 155 10.60 15.38 -8.12
CA GLY A 155 10.64 13.92 -7.98
C GLY A 155 9.57 13.21 -8.82
N ALA A 156 8.36 13.74 -8.88
CA ALA A 156 7.28 13.20 -9.71
C ALA A 156 7.59 13.30 -11.22
N GLU A 157 8.24 14.38 -11.67
CA GLU A 157 8.71 14.53 -13.05
C GLU A 157 9.79 13.49 -13.40
N LEU A 158 10.79 13.33 -12.54
CA LEU A 158 11.85 12.32 -12.72
C LEU A 158 11.28 10.90 -12.72
N LEU A 159 10.34 10.62 -11.82
CA LEU A 159 9.61 9.36 -11.77
C LEU A 159 8.84 9.10 -13.07
N THR A 160 8.21 10.12 -13.66
CA THR A 160 7.54 10.01 -14.96
C THR A 160 8.51 9.52 -16.04
N GLY A 161 9.74 10.04 -16.05
CA GLY A 161 10.81 9.58 -16.93
C GLY A 161 11.15 8.11 -16.75
N LYS A 162 11.34 7.66 -15.48
CA LYS A 162 11.57 6.25 -15.16
C LYS A 162 10.43 5.37 -15.64
N VAL A 163 9.19 5.76 -15.41
CA VAL A 163 8.00 4.98 -15.78
C VAL A 163 7.83 4.87 -17.29
N ARG A 164 8.15 5.92 -18.06
CA ARG A 164 8.19 5.84 -19.53
C ARG A 164 9.25 4.87 -20.02
N ARG A 165 10.42 4.83 -19.37
CA ARG A 165 11.54 3.94 -19.74
C ARG A 165 11.27 2.47 -19.40
N TYR A 166 10.88 2.19 -18.16
CA TYR A 166 10.74 0.81 -17.67
C TYR A 166 9.34 0.21 -17.88
N ARG A 167 8.35 1.06 -18.20
CA ARG A 167 6.97 0.67 -18.57
C ARG A 167 6.32 -0.35 -17.60
N PRO A 168 6.33 -0.10 -16.27
CA PRO A 168 5.55 -0.93 -15.36
C PRO A 168 4.05 -0.86 -15.70
N ARG A 169 3.29 -1.91 -15.42
CA ARG A 169 1.83 -1.92 -15.63
C ARG A 169 1.13 -1.01 -14.62
N TRP A 170 1.58 -1.03 -13.38
CA TRP A 170 1.10 -0.18 -12.29
C TRP A 170 2.23 0.57 -11.59
N VAL A 171 1.93 1.79 -11.17
CA VAL A 171 2.74 2.57 -10.24
C VAL A 171 1.91 2.80 -8.98
N ALA A 172 2.45 2.37 -7.83
CA ALA A 172 1.78 2.47 -6.54
C ALA A 172 2.55 3.43 -5.63
N VAL A 173 2.02 4.64 -5.44
CA VAL A 173 2.64 5.64 -4.56
C VAL A 173 2.22 5.38 -3.12
N VAL A 174 3.21 5.13 -2.27
CA VAL A 174 3.02 4.70 -0.89
C VAL A 174 3.09 5.91 0.04
N GLY A 175 1.99 6.66 0.09
CA GLY A 175 1.87 7.90 0.86
C GLY A 175 1.04 8.95 0.11
N VAL A 176 -0.21 9.14 0.56
CA VAL A 176 -1.16 10.04 -0.12
C VAL A 176 -0.69 11.50 -0.15
N THR A 177 -0.06 12.02 0.90
CA THR A 177 0.41 13.42 0.92
C THR A 177 1.47 13.69 -0.15
N ALA A 178 2.46 12.80 -0.29
CA ALA A 178 3.48 12.92 -1.33
C ALA A 178 2.85 12.85 -2.73
N TYR A 179 1.91 11.94 -2.94
CA TYR A 179 1.15 11.88 -4.19
C TYR A 179 0.39 13.18 -4.49
N ARG A 180 -0.36 13.69 -3.51
CA ARG A 180 -1.17 14.91 -3.66
C ARG A 180 -0.32 16.12 -4.05
N ILE A 181 0.86 16.25 -3.44
CA ILE A 181 1.79 17.36 -3.70
C ILE A 181 2.50 17.15 -5.04
N GLY A 182 3.21 16.02 -5.21
CA GLY A 182 4.05 15.77 -6.38
C GLY A 182 3.27 15.74 -7.70
N PHE A 183 2.02 15.28 -7.70
CA PHE A 183 1.17 15.23 -8.90
C PHE A 183 0.10 16.34 -8.96
N ALA A 184 0.14 17.32 -8.05
CA ALA A 184 -0.87 18.38 -7.96
C ALA A 184 -2.32 17.84 -7.95
N ARG A 185 -2.61 16.92 -7.02
CA ARG A 185 -3.92 16.28 -6.83
C ARG A 185 -4.41 16.42 -5.39
N PRO A 186 -4.74 17.62 -4.90
CA PRO A 186 -4.99 17.88 -3.47
C PRO A 186 -6.13 17.05 -2.86
N ARG A 187 -7.08 16.58 -3.68
CA ARG A 187 -8.24 15.79 -3.23
C ARG A 187 -8.10 14.28 -3.45
N ALA A 188 -6.94 13.79 -3.90
CA ALA A 188 -6.76 12.37 -4.18
C ALA A 188 -6.98 11.51 -2.92
N GLY A 189 -7.70 10.39 -3.08
CA GLY A 189 -7.89 9.38 -2.04
C GLY A 189 -6.97 8.17 -2.22
N PHE A 190 -7.07 7.20 -1.32
CA PHE A 190 -6.44 5.89 -1.50
C PHE A 190 -7.14 5.09 -2.61
N GLY A 191 -6.44 4.12 -3.20
CA GLY A 191 -6.98 3.27 -4.26
C GLY A 191 -6.53 3.68 -5.67
N PRO A 192 -7.21 3.16 -6.71
CA PRO A 192 -6.88 3.45 -8.10
C PRO A 192 -7.14 4.93 -8.41
N GLN A 193 -6.26 5.54 -9.19
CA GLN A 193 -6.39 6.92 -9.63
C GLN A 193 -6.87 6.98 -11.09
N PRO A 194 -7.63 8.01 -11.47
CA PRO A 194 -8.14 8.15 -12.84
C PRO A 194 -7.02 8.48 -13.83
N ASP A 195 -5.97 9.14 -13.37
CA ASP A 195 -4.84 9.54 -14.19
C ASP A 195 -3.85 8.39 -14.43
N ARG A 196 -3.09 8.50 -15.51
CA ARG A 196 -1.96 7.62 -15.83
C ARG A 196 -0.64 8.34 -15.62
N LEU A 197 0.40 7.57 -15.32
CA LEU A 197 1.78 8.03 -15.32
C LEU A 197 2.51 7.44 -16.53
N GLY A 198 2.57 8.19 -17.62
CA GLY A 198 2.97 7.62 -18.91
C GLY A 198 2.05 6.43 -19.28
N PRO A 199 2.58 5.25 -19.61
CA PRO A 199 1.74 4.09 -19.93
C PRO A 199 1.10 3.43 -18.69
N ALA A 200 1.63 3.68 -17.49
CA ALA A 200 1.24 2.97 -16.27
C ALA A 200 -0.06 3.51 -15.67
N ARG A 201 -0.85 2.61 -15.06
CA ARG A 201 -1.98 3.00 -14.20
C ARG A 201 -1.45 3.41 -12.82
N LEU A 202 -2.14 4.35 -12.16
CA LEU A 202 -1.74 4.85 -10.85
C LEU A 202 -2.60 4.28 -9.73
N TRP A 203 -1.96 4.01 -8.60
CA TRP A 203 -2.59 3.64 -7.33
C TRP A 203 -1.96 4.40 -6.17
N VAL A 204 -2.76 4.77 -5.18
CA VAL A 204 -2.28 5.42 -3.96
C VAL A 204 -2.52 4.50 -2.77
N LEU A 205 -1.43 4.15 -2.07
CA LEU A 205 -1.46 3.31 -0.87
C LEU A 205 -1.19 4.16 0.38
N PRO A 206 -1.66 3.73 1.56
CA PRO A 206 -1.28 4.36 2.82
C PRO A 206 0.21 4.20 3.12
N ASN A 207 0.78 5.15 3.86
CA ASN A 207 2.20 5.11 4.24
C ASN A 207 2.44 4.01 5.31
N PRO A 208 3.36 3.04 5.08
CA PRO A 208 3.62 1.92 5.96
C PRO A 208 4.56 2.25 7.12
N SER A 209 5.04 3.49 7.24
CA SER A 209 5.87 3.91 8.36
C SER A 209 5.21 3.56 9.69
N GLY A 210 6.01 3.03 10.62
CA GLY A 210 5.53 2.71 11.97
C GLY A 210 4.98 3.92 12.74
N LEU A 211 5.37 5.14 12.33
CA LEU A 211 4.85 6.41 12.86
C LEU A 211 3.39 6.68 12.46
N ASN A 212 2.89 6.01 11.42
CA ASN A 212 1.49 6.10 11.02
C ASN A 212 0.66 5.16 11.90
N ALA A 213 0.03 5.70 12.94
CA ALA A 213 -0.77 4.92 13.89
C ALA A 213 -2.13 4.48 13.34
N HIS A 214 -2.63 5.12 12.27
CA HIS A 214 -3.93 4.82 11.68
C HIS A 214 -3.96 3.53 10.85
N PHE A 215 -2.79 2.98 10.52
CA PHE A 215 -2.67 1.83 9.64
C PHE A 215 -1.90 0.70 10.32
N THR A 216 -2.60 -0.41 10.53
CA THR A 216 -2.00 -1.66 10.99
C THR A 216 -1.41 -2.40 9.81
N ALA A 217 -0.59 -3.41 10.10
CA ALA A 217 -0.04 -4.24 9.03
C ALA A 217 -1.11 -5.11 8.34
N GLU A 218 -2.25 -5.34 9.01
CA GLU A 218 -3.43 -6.00 8.44
C GLU A 218 -4.18 -5.09 7.47
N SER A 219 -4.51 -3.84 7.88
CA SER A 219 -5.21 -2.91 6.99
C SER A 219 -4.37 -2.49 5.79
N LEU A 220 -3.05 -2.37 5.96
CA LEU A 220 -2.12 -2.22 4.83
C LEU A 220 -2.12 -3.46 3.94
N GLY A 221 -2.11 -4.67 4.52
CA GLY A 221 -2.19 -5.91 3.78
C GLY A 221 -3.44 -5.97 2.89
N ALA A 222 -4.60 -5.59 3.43
CA ALA A 222 -5.85 -5.50 2.67
C ALA A 222 -5.74 -4.51 1.49
N ALA A 223 -5.24 -3.29 1.73
CA ALA A 223 -5.05 -2.29 0.68
C ALA A 223 -4.06 -2.73 -0.42
N PHE A 224 -3.00 -3.45 -0.04
CA PHE A 224 -2.08 -4.06 -1.01
C PHE A 224 -2.75 -5.20 -1.78
N GLY A 225 -3.58 -6.01 -1.12
CA GLY A 225 -4.37 -7.08 -1.75
C GLY A 225 -5.33 -6.57 -2.82
N GLU A 226 -5.99 -5.43 -2.59
CA GLU A 226 -6.83 -4.77 -3.61
C GLU A 226 -6.02 -4.39 -4.86
N LEU A 227 -4.83 -3.80 -4.68
CA LEU A 227 -3.93 -3.49 -5.78
C LEU A 227 -3.48 -4.77 -6.51
N ARG A 228 -3.13 -5.84 -5.78
CA ARG A 228 -2.73 -7.13 -6.38
C ARG A 228 -3.83 -7.70 -7.26
N ALA A 229 -5.06 -7.70 -6.76
CA ALA A 229 -6.23 -8.14 -7.53
C ALA A 229 -6.40 -7.32 -8.81
N ALA A 230 -6.27 -5.99 -8.73
CA ALA A 230 -6.36 -5.09 -9.88
C ALA A 230 -5.19 -5.22 -10.87
N ALA A 231 -4.00 -5.61 -10.40
CA ALA A 231 -2.84 -5.88 -11.24
C ALA A 231 -2.98 -7.18 -12.04
N GLY A 232 -3.88 -8.08 -11.65
CA GLY A 232 -3.91 -9.45 -12.17
C GLY A 232 -2.60 -10.18 -11.85
N ALA A 233 -1.89 -9.74 -10.80
CA ALA A 233 -0.67 -10.38 -10.31
C ALA A 233 -1.08 -11.61 -9.50
N ALA A 234 -1.56 -12.63 -10.21
CA ALA A 234 -1.80 -13.96 -9.68
C ALA A 234 -0.86 -14.90 -10.41
N ARG A 235 0.35 -15.08 -9.86
CA ARG A 235 1.25 -16.17 -10.18
C ARG A 235 1.86 -16.67 -8.88
#